data_AF-A0AA42X212-F1
#
_entry.id   AF-A0AA42X212-F1
#
_cell.length_a   1.000
_cell.length_b   1.000
_cell.length_c   1.000
_cell.angle_alpha   90.00
_cell.angle_beta   90.00
_cell.angle_gamma   90.00
#
_symmetry.space_group_name_H-M   'P 1'
#
loop_
_entity.id
_entity.type
_entity.pdbx_description
1 polymer ?
#
loop_
_entity_poly.entity_id
_entity_poly.type
_entity_poly.pdbx_seq_one_letter_code
_entity_poly.pdbx_strand_id
1 'polypeptide(L)'
;MATRSKQRRAKVEAYIIKMVGELLPGDPHNPEKYRVLFSQMSDDAFEAYAASLADGSQILSIEAPNLSKHKLTIENNFRVAEMINHPFFERLWFTDPATGTKYLSPVEYLIVDLSLRRQQQMLVEKRSIPDNNRHVDDTTGQVTGDSHSSSLTFPELQNLRAQGLEYTAIELTKFRGGDIIGLQRMNRSLLETGGADLDAIEALGPTRPKSVQTLSNLLFGMHIDNNL
;
A
#
# COMPACT_ATOMS: atom_id res chain seq x y z
N MET A 1 51.25 13.28 21.54
CA MET A 1 49.83 13.25 21.10
C MET A 1 49.48 12.00 20.29
N ALA A 2 50.34 11.51 19.40
CA ALA A 2 50.10 10.30 18.59
C ALA A 2 49.77 9.01 19.37
N THR A 3 50.34 8.81 20.56
CA THR A 3 50.11 7.61 21.38
C THR A 3 48.69 7.51 21.95
N ARG A 4 48.03 8.66 22.20
CA ARG A 4 46.65 8.72 22.70
C ARG A 4 45.63 8.42 21.59
N SER A 5 45.90 8.81 20.35
CA SER A 5 45.00 8.51 19.21
C SER A 5 45.01 7.01 18.89
N LYS A 6 46.19 6.37 18.79
CA LYS A 6 46.27 4.91 18.56
C LYS A 6 45.61 4.07 19.65
N GLN A 7 45.73 4.47 20.92
CA GLN A 7 45.03 3.80 22.03
C GLN A 7 43.51 4.01 22.00
N ARG A 8 43.03 5.15 21.49
CA ARG A 8 41.59 5.40 21.32
C ARG A 8 41.03 4.55 20.18
N ARG A 9 41.70 4.50 19.03
CA ARG A 9 41.34 3.66 17.89
C ARG A 9 41.21 2.20 18.30
N ALA A 10 42.24 1.63 18.93
CA ALA A 10 42.21 0.23 19.38
C ALA A 10 41.07 -0.09 20.36
N LYS A 11 40.68 0.87 21.22
CA LYS A 11 39.53 0.71 22.13
C LYS A 11 38.20 0.71 21.39
N VAL A 12 38.03 1.60 20.41
CA VAL A 12 36.80 1.69 19.60
C VAL A 12 36.65 0.45 18.73
N GLU A 13 37.71 0.01 18.08
CA GLU A 13 37.72 -1.22 17.27
C GLU A 13 37.33 -2.45 18.13
N ALA A 14 37.97 -2.61 19.28
CA ALA A 14 37.66 -3.70 20.20
C ALA A 14 36.21 -3.65 20.70
N TYR A 15 35.67 -2.45 20.93
CA TYR A 15 34.30 -2.25 21.37
C TYR A 15 33.28 -2.66 20.28
N ILE A 16 33.49 -2.20 19.04
CA ILE A 16 32.60 -2.54 17.91
C ILE A 16 32.64 -4.05 17.63
N ILE A 17 33.83 -4.65 17.60
CA ILE A 17 33.99 -6.09 17.37
C ILE A 17 33.30 -6.90 18.47
N LYS A 18 33.43 -6.49 19.73
CA LYS A 18 32.75 -7.14 20.86
C LYS A 18 31.23 -7.04 20.72
N MET A 19 30.73 -5.85 20.41
CA MET A 19 29.28 -5.63 20.25
C MET A 19 28.68 -6.49 19.13
N VAL A 20 29.34 -6.55 17.97
CA VAL A 20 28.89 -7.37 16.84
C VAL A 20 28.97 -8.87 17.17
N GLY A 21 30.00 -9.30 17.88
CA GLY A 21 30.15 -10.71 18.31
C GLY A 21 29.10 -11.16 19.32
N GLU A 22 28.68 -10.28 20.24
CA GLU A 22 27.64 -10.59 21.23
C GLU A 22 26.22 -10.62 20.62
N LEU A 23 25.98 -9.91 19.51
CA LEU A 23 24.70 -9.97 18.79
C LEU A 23 24.46 -11.34 18.15
N LEU A 24 25.52 -11.99 17.63
CA LEU A 24 25.50 -13.35 17.08
C LEU A 24 26.56 -14.23 17.74
N PRO A 25 26.33 -14.72 18.98
CA PRO A 25 27.30 -15.52 19.70
C PRO A 25 27.70 -16.78 18.93
N GLY A 26 29.00 -16.93 18.71
CA GLY A 26 29.60 -18.09 18.03
C GLY A 26 29.74 -17.96 16.51
N ASP A 27 29.25 -16.88 15.89
CA ASP A 27 29.55 -16.60 14.48
C ASP A 27 30.90 -15.88 14.34
N PRO A 28 31.91 -16.48 13.68
CA PRO A 28 33.18 -15.80 13.42
C PRO A 28 33.08 -14.81 12.24
N HIS A 29 32.06 -14.93 11.38
CA HIS A 29 32.02 -14.19 10.12
C HIS A 29 31.84 -12.68 10.34
N ASN A 30 30.86 -12.28 11.15
CA ASN A 30 30.60 -10.87 11.42
C ASN A 30 31.78 -10.15 12.12
N PRO A 31 32.39 -10.68 13.21
CA PRO A 31 33.57 -10.07 13.84
C PRO A 31 34.79 -9.98 12.92
N GLU A 32 35.07 -11.00 12.11
CA GLU A 32 36.22 -11.00 11.19
C GLU A 32 36.05 -9.99 10.06
N LYS A 33 34.83 -9.79 9.57
CA LYS A 33 34.52 -8.76 8.56
C LYS A 33 34.95 -7.37 9.05
N TYR A 34 34.65 -7.04 10.30
CA TYR A 34 35.07 -5.75 10.90
C TYR A 34 36.57 -5.69 11.16
N ARG A 35 37.23 -6.80 11.56
CA ARG A 35 38.70 -6.83 11.69
C ARG A 35 39.40 -6.54 10.37
N VAL A 36 38.96 -7.20 9.29
CA VAL A 36 39.48 -6.97 7.94
C VAL A 36 39.24 -5.53 7.51
N LEU A 37 38.02 -5.01 7.69
CA LEU A 37 37.67 -3.63 7.37
C LEU A 37 38.60 -2.63 8.08
N PHE A 38 38.78 -2.77 9.40
CA PHE A 38 39.63 -1.87 10.17
C PHE A 38 41.13 -2.00 9.82
N SER A 39 41.61 -3.20 9.48
CA SER A 39 43.00 -3.41 9.04
C SER A 39 43.35 -2.73 7.71
N GLN A 40 42.36 -2.54 6.83
CA GLN A 40 42.54 -1.90 5.55
C GLN A 40 42.42 -0.37 5.63
N MET A 41 41.91 0.17 6.74
CA MET A 41 41.71 1.61 6.94
C MET A 41 42.94 2.30 7.53
N SER A 42 43.34 3.44 6.94
CA SER A 42 44.29 4.37 7.55
C SER A 42 43.69 5.04 8.80
N ASP A 43 44.52 5.66 9.64
CA ASP A 43 44.07 6.38 10.84
C ASP A 43 43.05 7.49 10.49
N ASP A 44 43.33 8.28 9.43
CA ASP A 44 42.44 9.34 8.97
C ASP A 44 41.12 8.80 8.41
N ALA A 45 41.15 7.67 7.69
CA ALA A 45 39.95 7.02 7.18
C ALA A 45 39.09 6.45 8.31
N PHE A 46 39.72 5.95 9.38
CA PHE A 46 39.01 5.48 10.55
C PHE A 46 38.35 6.62 11.33
N GLU A 47 39.01 7.78 11.47
CA GLU A 47 38.40 8.96 12.09
C GLU A 47 37.19 9.47 11.29
N ALA A 48 37.30 9.50 9.95
CA ALA A 48 36.16 9.83 9.07
C ALA A 48 35.01 8.81 9.18
N TYR A 49 35.32 7.52 9.30
CA TYR A 49 34.34 6.46 9.52
C TYR A 49 33.64 6.61 10.88
N ALA A 50 34.40 6.87 11.96
CA ALA A 50 33.85 7.10 13.29
C ALA A 50 32.95 8.36 13.34
N ALA A 51 33.33 9.42 12.63
CA ALA A 51 32.49 10.60 12.47
C ALA A 51 31.20 10.27 11.69
N SER A 52 31.28 9.45 10.65
CA SER A 52 30.12 9.02 9.85
C SER A 52 29.15 8.15 10.65
N LEU A 53 29.65 7.31 11.56
CA LEU A 53 28.84 6.54 12.51
C LEU A 53 28.15 7.44 13.54
N ALA A 54 28.82 8.50 14.00
CA ALA A 54 28.24 9.45 14.96
C ALA A 54 27.12 10.31 14.34
N ASP A 55 27.23 10.63 13.05
CA ASP A 55 26.22 11.39 12.30
C ASP A 55 25.04 10.52 11.83
N GLY A 56 25.14 9.18 11.95
CA GLY A 56 24.09 8.25 11.50
C GLY A 56 24.01 8.06 9.99
N SER A 57 24.92 8.66 9.21
CA SER A 57 25.02 8.45 7.76
C SER A 57 25.43 7.02 7.41
N GLN A 58 26.18 6.37 8.31
CA GLN A 58 26.50 4.95 8.23
C GLN A 58 25.99 4.22 9.47
N ILE A 59 25.42 3.04 9.24
CA ILE A 59 24.91 2.15 10.28
C ILE A 59 25.75 0.87 10.24
N LEU A 60 26.04 0.31 11.42
CA LEU A 60 26.71 -0.99 11.51
C LEU A 60 25.81 -2.07 10.93
N SER A 61 26.29 -2.73 9.88
CA SER A 61 25.57 -3.81 9.21
C SER A 61 25.92 -5.16 9.82
N ILE A 62 24.92 -6.02 9.94
CA ILE A 62 25.08 -7.40 10.41
C ILE A 62 24.48 -8.31 9.36
N GLU A 63 25.20 -9.36 9.02
CA GLU A 63 24.73 -10.38 8.10
C GLU A 63 24.28 -11.59 8.89
N ALA A 64 22.97 -11.86 8.86
CA ALA A 64 22.36 -13.01 9.50
C ALA A 64 21.70 -13.89 8.43
N PRO A 65 22.42 -14.85 7.83
CA PRO A 65 21.86 -15.71 6.81
C PRO A 65 20.75 -16.60 7.39
N ASN A 66 19.69 -16.80 6.60
CA ASN A 66 18.56 -17.62 7.00
C ASN A 66 19.00 -19.08 7.23
N LEU A 67 18.43 -19.75 8.23
CA LEU A 67 18.74 -21.14 8.64
C LEU A 67 20.19 -21.42 9.12
N SER A 68 20.95 -20.38 9.49
CA SER A 68 22.27 -20.57 10.09
C SER A 68 22.20 -21.18 11.50
N LYS A 69 23.31 -21.79 11.94
CA LYS A 69 23.45 -22.37 13.28
C LYS A 69 23.39 -21.31 14.38
N HIS A 70 23.86 -20.09 14.09
CA HIS A 70 23.87 -18.95 15.00
C HIS A 70 22.71 -18.04 14.62
N LYS A 71 21.79 -17.80 15.56
CA LYS A 71 20.58 -17.01 15.31
C LYS A 71 20.60 -15.73 16.13
N LEU A 72 20.08 -14.66 15.55
CA LEU A 72 19.71 -13.47 16.31
C LEU A 72 18.56 -13.86 17.25
N THR A 73 18.75 -13.65 18.55
CA THR A 73 17.72 -13.86 19.56
C THR A 73 17.48 -12.57 20.35
N ILE A 74 16.29 -12.47 20.93
CA ILE A 74 15.87 -11.30 21.70
C ILE A 74 16.78 -11.11 22.92
N GLU A 75 17.19 -12.20 23.57
CA GLU A 75 18.05 -12.19 24.76
C GLU A 75 19.45 -11.64 24.45
N ASN A 76 19.99 -11.94 23.26
CA ASN A 76 21.27 -11.40 22.83
C ASN A 76 21.18 -9.89 22.62
N ASN A 77 20.08 -9.41 22.03
CA ASN A 77 19.84 -7.98 21.82
C ASN A 77 19.74 -7.22 23.16
N PHE A 78 19.05 -7.77 24.17
CA PHE A 78 19.00 -7.17 25.50
C PHE A 78 20.36 -7.17 26.21
N ARG A 79 21.14 -8.26 26.13
CA ARG A 79 22.52 -8.28 26.68
C ARG A 79 23.42 -7.22 26.05
N VAL A 80 23.31 -7.03 24.75
CA VAL A 80 24.06 -5.99 24.03
C VAL A 80 23.56 -4.60 24.44
N ALA A 81 22.26 -4.40 24.58
CA ALA A 81 21.67 -3.15 25.04
C ALA A 81 22.13 -2.77 26.46
N GLU A 82 22.23 -3.73 27.38
CA GLU A 82 22.82 -3.52 28.70
C GLU A 82 24.30 -3.13 28.62
N MET A 83 25.07 -3.76 27.72
CA MET A 83 26.49 -3.43 27.52
C MET A 83 26.69 -2.00 27.00
N ILE A 84 25.79 -1.51 26.14
CA ILE A 84 25.84 -0.16 25.59
C ILE A 84 25.03 0.86 26.41
N ASN A 85 24.40 0.42 27.50
CA ASN A 85 23.50 1.20 28.36
C ASN A 85 22.37 1.91 27.58
N HIS A 86 21.74 1.20 26.66
CA HIS A 86 20.62 1.70 25.85
C HIS A 86 19.28 1.10 26.33
N PRO A 87 18.31 1.93 26.77
CA PRO A 87 16.97 1.46 27.08
C PRO A 87 16.12 1.33 25.81
N PHE A 88 15.65 0.11 25.50
CA PHE A 88 14.73 -0.09 24.36
C PHE A 88 13.32 0.46 24.61
N PHE A 89 12.90 0.49 25.88
CA PHE A 89 11.58 0.92 26.30
C PHE A 89 11.69 2.29 26.97
N GLU A 90 11.11 3.29 26.33
CA GLU A 90 11.16 4.67 26.81
C GLU A 90 9.75 5.27 26.88
N ARG A 91 9.58 6.28 27.74
CA ARG A 91 8.36 7.09 27.76
C ARG A 91 8.49 8.25 26.79
N LEU A 92 7.43 8.47 26.02
CA LEU A 92 7.41 9.47 24.97
C LEU A 92 6.67 10.73 25.44
N TRP A 93 7.26 11.89 25.13
CA TRP A 93 6.55 13.16 25.21
C TRP A 93 5.77 13.38 23.94
N PHE A 94 4.44 13.31 24.04
CA PHE A 94 3.56 13.66 22.95
C PHE A 94 3.18 15.13 23.06
N THR A 95 3.28 15.85 21.95
CA THR A 95 2.80 17.23 21.85
C THR A 95 1.59 17.22 20.94
N ASP A 96 0.43 17.59 21.48
CA ASP A 96 -0.77 17.76 20.66
C ASP A 96 -0.57 18.96 19.71
N PRO A 97 -0.61 18.77 18.38
CA PRO A 97 -0.40 19.85 17.42
C PRO A 97 -1.50 20.92 17.46
N ALA A 98 -2.70 20.61 17.96
CA ALA A 98 -3.80 21.57 18.03
C ALA A 98 -3.72 22.47 19.27
N THR A 99 -3.39 21.92 20.44
CA THR A 99 -3.40 22.65 21.72
C THR A 99 -2.01 23.03 22.23
N GLY A 100 -0.95 22.41 21.71
CA GLY A 100 0.42 22.59 22.21
C GLY A 100 0.68 21.94 23.57
N THR A 101 -0.31 21.26 24.15
CA THR A 101 -0.17 20.60 25.44
C THR A 101 0.74 19.37 25.30
N LYS A 102 1.73 19.27 26.19
CA LYS A 102 2.62 18.10 26.25
C LYS A 102 2.12 17.14 27.30
N TYR A 103 2.00 15.86 26.95
CA TYR A 103 1.74 14.79 27.90
C TYR A 103 2.77 13.69 27.77
N LEU A 104 3.13 13.10 28.91
CA LEU A 104 4.02 11.96 28.96
C LEU A 104 3.19 10.68 28.78
N SER A 105 3.70 9.74 28.00
CA SER A 105 3.04 8.45 27.85
C SER A 105 2.91 7.73 29.21
N PRO A 106 1.75 7.13 29.52
CA PRO A 106 1.57 6.40 30.78
C PRO A 106 2.35 5.08 30.80
N VAL A 107 2.59 4.50 29.61
CA VAL A 107 3.31 3.24 29.40
C VAL A 107 4.58 3.51 28.60
N GLU A 108 5.60 2.69 28.83
CA GLU A 108 6.84 2.69 28.05
C GLU A 108 6.65 1.95 26.72
N TYR A 109 7.16 2.54 25.65
CA TYR A 109 7.04 2.00 24.30
C TYR A 109 8.40 1.56 23.78
N LEU A 110 8.41 0.49 22.98
CA LEU A 110 9.59 0.06 22.25
C LEU A 110 9.90 1.06 21.14
N ILE A 111 11.06 1.70 21.21
CA ILE A 111 11.54 2.63 20.19
C ILE A 111 12.67 1.95 19.42
N VAL A 112 12.46 1.78 18.11
CA VAL A 112 13.42 1.14 17.21
C VAL A 112 13.39 1.77 15.84
N ASP A 113 14.54 1.84 15.20
CA ASP A 113 14.65 2.20 13.78
C ASP A 113 14.39 0.97 12.92
N LEU A 114 13.28 0.98 12.18
CA LEU A 114 12.90 -0.08 11.26
C LEU A 114 13.00 0.39 9.82
N SER A 115 13.63 -0.45 8.99
CA SER A 115 13.62 -0.21 7.55
C SER A 115 12.22 -0.46 6.97
N LEU A 116 11.55 0.61 6.58
CA LEU A 116 10.26 0.56 5.91
C LEU A 116 10.47 0.75 4.40
N ARG A 117 9.81 -0.10 3.60
CA ARG A 117 9.76 0.06 2.14
C ARG A 117 8.36 0.47 1.73
N ARG A 118 8.25 1.47 0.86
CA ARG A 118 6.97 1.85 0.27
C ARG A 118 6.56 0.80 -0.76
N GLN A 119 5.33 0.30 -0.66
CA GLN A 119 4.78 -0.60 -1.68
C GLN A 119 4.59 0.15 -3.00
N GLN A 120 4.67 -0.56 -4.12
CA GLN A 120 4.49 0.03 -5.45
C GLN A 120 3.06 0.52 -5.69
N GLN A 121 2.07 -0.16 -5.10
CA GLN A 121 0.64 0.13 -5.27
C GLN A 121 0.24 1.44 -4.59
N MET A 122 0.22 2.53 -5.36
CA MET A 122 -0.11 3.86 -4.86
C MET A 122 -1.62 4.13 -4.93
N LEU A 123 -2.15 4.97 -4.04
CA LEU A 123 -3.58 5.32 -4.04
C LEU A 123 -4.01 6.02 -5.35
N VAL A 124 -3.10 6.75 -5.99
CA VAL A 124 -3.33 7.39 -7.29
C VAL A 124 -3.60 6.36 -8.38
N GLU A 125 -2.88 5.23 -8.38
CA GLU A 125 -3.07 4.13 -9.34
C GLU A 125 -4.39 3.39 -9.12
N LYS A 126 -4.95 3.45 -7.91
CA LYS A 126 -6.22 2.80 -7.55
C LYS A 126 -7.46 3.68 -7.79
N ARG A 127 -7.27 4.89 -8.31
CA ARG A 127 -8.39 5.79 -8.61
C ARG A 127 -8.97 5.44 -9.98
N SER A 128 -10.22 4.97 -10.02
CA SER A 128 -10.96 4.70 -11.26
C SER A 128 -11.95 5.84 -11.56
N ILE A 129 -11.49 6.87 -12.26
CA ILE A 129 -12.36 7.92 -12.80
C ILE A 129 -12.29 7.80 -14.33
N PRO A 130 -13.42 7.63 -15.03
CA PRO A 130 -13.41 7.48 -16.47
C PRO A 130 -13.14 8.85 -17.12
N ASP A 131 -12.25 8.88 -18.10
CA ASP A 131 -11.86 10.14 -18.77
C ASP A 131 -12.96 10.63 -19.72
N ASN A 132 -13.74 9.71 -20.28
CA ASN A 132 -14.82 10.03 -21.21
C ASN A 132 -15.91 8.94 -21.18
N ASN A 133 -17.05 9.22 -21.82
CA ASN A 133 -18.17 8.28 -21.99
C ASN A 133 -18.41 7.94 -23.47
N ARG A 134 -17.32 7.76 -24.25
CA ARG A 134 -17.39 7.56 -25.71
C ARG A 134 -17.08 6.13 -26.13
N HIS A 135 -16.41 5.35 -25.29
CA HIS A 135 -16.06 3.98 -25.59
C HIS A 135 -17.16 3.03 -25.14
N VAL A 136 -17.89 2.51 -26.11
CA VAL A 136 -19.02 1.59 -25.91
C VAL A 136 -18.78 0.37 -26.77
N ASP A 137 -19.00 -0.81 -26.19
CA ASP A 137 -18.94 -2.07 -26.91
C ASP A 137 -20.13 -2.20 -27.89
N ASP A 138 -19.84 -2.58 -29.12
CA ASP A 138 -20.86 -2.67 -30.15
C ASP A 138 -21.81 -3.86 -29.91
N THR A 139 -21.36 -4.96 -29.31
CA THR A 139 -22.23 -6.15 -29.15
C THR A 139 -23.23 -6.00 -28.00
N THR A 140 -22.84 -5.32 -26.92
CA THR A 140 -23.62 -5.21 -25.68
C THR A 140 -24.20 -3.83 -25.42
N GLY A 141 -23.65 -2.79 -26.07
CA GLY A 141 -24.00 -1.39 -25.80
C GLY A 141 -23.44 -0.87 -24.47
N GLN A 142 -22.56 -1.61 -23.79
CA GLN A 142 -22.00 -1.25 -22.48
C GLN A 142 -20.70 -0.46 -22.61
N VAL A 143 -20.38 0.35 -21.59
CA VAL A 143 -19.11 1.10 -21.54
C VAL A 143 -17.90 0.17 -21.44
N THR A 144 -16.85 0.45 -22.20
CA THR A 144 -15.62 -0.36 -22.23
C THR A 144 -14.36 0.51 -22.30
N GLY A 145 -13.19 -0.10 -22.10
CA GLY A 145 -11.89 0.58 -22.17
C GLY A 145 -11.79 1.73 -21.19
N ASP A 146 -11.34 2.88 -21.66
CA ASP A 146 -11.12 4.09 -20.84
C ASP A 146 -12.42 4.71 -20.30
N SER A 147 -13.59 4.28 -20.81
CA SER A 147 -14.90 4.65 -20.26
C SER A 147 -15.40 3.72 -19.16
N HIS A 148 -14.70 2.60 -18.91
CA HIS A 148 -15.10 1.62 -17.89
C HIS A 148 -14.62 2.06 -16.50
N SER A 149 -15.53 2.64 -15.70
CA SER A 149 -15.23 3.07 -14.33
C SER A 149 -15.57 2.05 -13.26
N SER A 150 -16.69 1.35 -13.42
CA SER A 150 -17.26 0.47 -12.41
C SER A 150 -18.10 -0.63 -13.05
N SER A 151 -18.09 -1.80 -12.44
CA SER A 151 -18.98 -2.91 -12.77
C SER A 151 -19.97 -3.12 -11.63
N LEU A 152 -21.23 -3.42 -11.98
CA LEU A 152 -22.24 -3.84 -11.03
C LEU A 152 -22.46 -5.34 -11.18
N THR A 153 -22.22 -6.07 -10.11
CA THR A 153 -22.28 -7.53 -10.07
C THR A 153 -23.61 -8.03 -9.52
N PHE A 154 -23.91 -9.31 -9.75
CA PHE A 154 -25.15 -9.91 -9.28
C PHE A 154 -25.35 -9.80 -7.75
N PRO A 155 -24.33 -10.02 -6.88
CA PRO A 155 -24.48 -9.79 -5.45
C PRO A 155 -24.87 -8.34 -5.08
N GLU A 156 -24.33 -7.34 -5.79
CA GLU A 156 -24.66 -5.94 -5.55
C GLU A 156 -26.10 -5.61 -5.98
N LEU A 157 -26.56 -6.19 -7.09
CA LEU A 157 -27.97 -6.10 -7.50
C LEU A 157 -28.92 -6.73 -6.48
N GLN A 158 -28.54 -7.87 -5.91
CA GLN A 158 -29.32 -8.53 -4.86
C GLN A 158 -29.40 -7.65 -3.61
N ASN A 159 -28.33 -6.93 -3.26
CA ASN A 159 -28.34 -5.97 -2.16
C ASN A 159 -29.28 -4.78 -2.43
N LEU A 160 -29.24 -4.20 -3.64
CA LEU A 160 -30.15 -3.12 -4.02
C LEU A 160 -31.62 -3.56 -3.93
N ARG A 161 -31.91 -4.76 -4.45
CA ARG A 161 -33.26 -5.34 -4.37
C ARG A 161 -33.68 -5.62 -2.91
N ALA A 162 -32.79 -6.13 -2.07
CA ALA A 162 -33.10 -6.39 -0.65
C ALA A 162 -33.42 -5.11 0.12
N GLN A 163 -32.87 -3.97 -0.30
CA GLN A 163 -33.16 -2.65 0.26
C GLN A 163 -34.41 -1.97 -0.34
N GLY A 164 -35.08 -2.62 -1.30
CA GLY A 164 -36.24 -2.05 -2.00
C GLY A 164 -35.89 -0.97 -3.04
N LEU A 165 -34.62 -0.89 -3.47
CA LEU A 165 -34.13 0.10 -4.42
C LEU A 165 -34.29 -0.38 -5.87
N GLU A 166 -35.50 -0.76 -6.25
CA GLU A 166 -35.79 -1.37 -7.55
C GLU A 166 -35.56 -0.40 -8.72
N TYR A 167 -35.99 0.86 -8.59
CA TYR A 167 -35.75 1.89 -9.62
C TYR A 167 -34.26 2.18 -9.80
N THR A 168 -33.48 2.19 -8.72
CA THR A 168 -32.01 2.33 -8.80
C THR A 168 -31.38 1.13 -9.51
N ALA A 169 -31.84 -0.08 -9.20
CA ALA A 169 -31.37 -1.27 -9.90
C ALA A 169 -31.70 -1.23 -11.39
N ILE A 170 -32.91 -0.76 -11.78
CA ILE A 170 -33.32 -0.57 -13.18
C ILE A 170 -32.46 0.50 -13.85
N GLU A 171 -32.23 1.65 -13.21
CA GLU A 171 -31.38 2.71 -13.75
C GLU A 171 -29.98 2.19 -14.08
N LEU A 172 -29.35 1.48 -13.15
CA LEU A 172 -27.98 0.98 -13.28
C LEU A 172 -27.86 -0.15 -14.30
N THR A 173 -28.86 -1.02 -14.42
CA THR A 173 -28.80 -2.21 -15.29
C THR A 173 -29.34 -1.99 -16.69
N LYS A 174 -30.37 -1.16 -16.85
CA LYS A 174 -31.03 -0.91 -18.14
C LYS A 174 -30.48 0.36 -18.77
N PHE A 175 -30.81 1.52 -18.21
CA PHE A 175 -30.53 2.82 -18.81
C PHE A 175 -29.02 3.09 -18.86
N ARG A 176 -28.30 2.90 -17.76
CA ARG A 176 -26.84 3.04 -17.71
C ARG A 176 -26.08 1.76 -18.11
N GLY A 177 -26.79 0.63 -18.20
CA GLY A 177 -26.20 -0.71 -18.40
C GLY A 177 -26.29 -1.27 -19.83
N GLY A 178 -26.64 -0.44 -20.82
CA GLY A 178 -26.54 -0.81 -22.24
C GLY A 178 -27.72 -0.43 -23.14
N ASP A 179 -28.70 0.32 -22.64
CA ASP A 179 -29.79 0.88 -23.45
C ASP A 179 -29.40 2.25 -24.02
N ILE A 180 -28.93 2.28 -25.27
CA ILE A 180 -28.42 3.49 -25.93
C ILE A 180 -29.51 4.57 -26.05
N ILE A 181 -30.72 4.19 -26.44
CA ILE A 181 -31.83 5.14 -26.66
C ILE A 181 -32.36 5.63 -25.31
N GLY A 182 -32.52 4.71 -24.35
CA GLY A 182 -32.92 5.04 -22.99
C GLY A 182 -31.93 6.00 -22.32
N LEU A 183 -30.62 5.74 -22.45
CA LEU A 183 -29.57 6.60 -21.89
C LEU A 183 -29.56 7.99 -22.51
N GLN A 184 -29.77 8.11 -23.82
CA GLN A 184 -29.86 9.40 -24.52
C GLN A 184 -31.06 10.22 -24.03
N ARG A 185 -32.22 9.57 -23.85
CA ARG A 185 -33.41 10.23 -23.30
C ARG A 185 -33.21 10.69 -21.86
N MET A 186 -32.58 9.85 -21.03
CA MET A 186 -32.23 10.18 -19.64
C MET A 186 -31.27 11.37 -19.57
N ASN A 187 -30.20 11.36 -20.37
CA ASN A 187 -29.26 12.47 -20.44
C ASN A 187 -29.92 13.76 -20.95
N ARG A 188 -30.83 13.66 -21.93
CA ARG A 188 -31.60 14.80 -22.43
C ARG A 188 -32.50 15.40 -21.34
N SER A 189 -33.23 14.56 -20.61
CA SER A 189 -34.04 15.01 -19.48
C SER A 189 -33.20 15.74 -18.43
N LEU A 190 -32.05 15.17 -18.06
CA LEU A 190 -31.12 15.78 -17.11
C LEU A 190 -30.61 17.15 -17.59
N LEU A 191 -30.29 17.29 -18.87
CA LEU A 191 -29.82 18.56 -19.45
C LEU A 191 -30.93 19.61 -19.53
N GLU A 192 -32.14 19.22 -19.90
CA GLU A 192 -33.26 20.15 -20.15
C GLU A 192 -33.99 20.55 -18.86
N THR A 193 -34.13 19.64 -17.90
CA THR A 193 -34.96 19.84 -16.69
C THR A 193 -34.17 19.79 -15.39
N GLY A 194 -32.90 19.40 -15.42
CA GLY A 194 -32.08 19.19 -14.22
C GLY A 194 -32.35 17.87 -13.49
N GLY A 195 -33.26 17.03 -14.00
CA GLY A 195 -33.63 15.75 -13.40
C GLY A 195 -34.03 14.71 -14.45
N ALA A 196 -34.10 13.44 -14.03
CA ALA A 196 -34.64 12.36 -14.84
C ALA A 196 -35.62 11.54 -14.01
N ASP A 197 -36.77 11.26 -14.61
CA ASP A 197 -37.78 10.35 -14.08
C ASP A 197 -37.88 9.16 -15.04
N LEU A 198 -37.68 7.95 -14.52
CA LEU A 198 -37.63 6.73 -15.32
C LEU A 198 -38.99 6.43 -15.96
N ASP A 199 -40.08 6.66 -15.24
CA ASP A 199 -41.43 6.37 -15.73
C ASP A 199 -41.80 7.30 -16.89
N ALA A 200 -41.42 8.58 -16.80
CA ALA A 200 -41.59 9.55 -17.88
C ALA A 200 -40.79 9.19 -19.13
N ILE A 201 -39.57 8.65 -18.96
CA ILE A 201 -38.72 8.21 -20.08
C ILE A 201 -39.28 6.95 -20.75
N GLU A 202 -39.82 6.01 -19.97
CA GLU A 202 -40.45 4.80 -20.51
C GLU A 202 -41.77 5.10 -21.23
N ALA A 203 -42.52 6.11 -20.78
CA ALA A 203 -43.76 6.56 -21.44
C ALA A 203 -43.53 7.08 -22.87
N LEU A 204 -42.31 7.55 -23.20
CA LEU A 204 -41.93 7.96 -24.56
C LEU A 204 -41.74 6.78 -25.53
N GLY A 205 -41.80 5.55 -25.03
CA GLY A 205 -41.77 4.31 -25.81
C GLY A 205 -40.76 3.32 -25.24
N PRO A 206 -41.11 2.01 -25.18
CA PRO A 206 -40.27 1.00 -24.54
C PRO A 206 -38.95 0.82 -25.30
N THR A 207 -37.85 0.94 -24.56
CA THR A 207 -36.50 0.67 -25.05
C THR A 207 -35.91 -0.54 -24.31
N ARG A 208 -34.94 -1.20 -24.93
CA ARG A 208 -34.32 -2.43 -24.43
C ARG A 208 -32.80 -2.34 -24.50
N PRO A 209 -32.06 -2.87 -23.51
CA PRO A 209 -30.60 -2.96 -23.59
C PRO A 209 -30.15 -3.74 -24.83
N LYS A 210 -29.05 -3.30 -25.45
CA LYS A 210 -28.52 -3.94 -26.66
C LYS A 210 -28.09 -5.39 -26.40
N SER A 211 -27.59 -5.71 -25.20
CA SER A 211 -27.29 -7.09 -24.79
C SER A 211 -28.47 -8.05 -24.90
N VAL A 212 -29.69 -7.61 -24.57
CA VAL A 212 -30.92 -8.40 -24.69
C VAL A 212 -31.28 -8.62 -26.16
N GLN A 213 -31.17 -7.57 -26.98
CA GLN A 213 -31.40 -7.66 -28.43
C GLN A 213 -30.40 -8.61 -29.09
N THR A 214 -29.12 -8.53 -28.72
CA THR A 214 -28.07 -9.43 -29.22
C THR A 214 -28.33 -10.87 -28.82
N LEU A 215 -28.74 -11.15 -27.57
CA LEU A 215 -29.12 -12.49 -27.14
C LEU A 215 -30.32 -13.02 -27.93
N SER A 216 -31.35 -12.19 -28.13
CA SER A 216 -32.53 -12.55 -28.92
C SER A 216 -32.14 -12.95 -30.36
N ASN A 217 -31.28 -12.16 -30.99
CA ASN A 217 -30.75 -12.45 -32.32
C ASN A 217 -29.92 -13.73 -32.37
N LEU A 218 -29.11 -14.00 -31.34
CA LEU A 218 -28.33 -15.24 -31.24
C LEU A 218 -29.24 -16.47 -31.11
N LEU A 219 -30.25 -16.42 -30.23
CA LEU A 219 -31.23 -17.50 -30.07
C LEU A 219 -32.02 -17.73 -31.36
N PHE A 220 -32.43 -16.65 -32.02
CA PHE A 220 -33.11 -16.73 -33.31
C PHE A 220 -32.23 -17.38 -34.38
N GLY A 221 -30.93 -17.04 -34.42
CA GLY A 221 -29.94 -17.70 -35.28
C GLY A 221 -29.74 -19.19 -34.97
N MET A 222 -30.03 -19.62 -33.73
CA MET A 222 -30.06 -21.02 -33.32
C MET A 222 -31.42 -21.71 -33.57
N HIS A 223 -32.35 -21.05 -34.27
CA HIS A 223 -33.72 -21.51 -34.48
C HIS A 223 -34.53 -21.68 -33.19
N ILE A 224 -34.22 -20.90 -32.15
CA ILE A 224 -34.97 -20.85 -30.90
C ILE A 224 -35.78 -19.57 -30.89
N ASP A 225 -37.10 -19.72 -30.97
CA ASP A 225 -38.03 -18.60 -30.80
C ASP A 225 -37.98 -18.08 -29.35
N ASN A 226 -38.05 -16.76 -29.18
CA ASN A 226 -37.91 -16.11 -27.89
C ASN A 226 -38.72 -14.81 -27.82
N ASN A 227 -39.14 -14.45 -26.61
CA ASN A 227 -39.93 -13.24 -26.33
C ASN A 227 -39.15 -12.20 -25.51
N LEU A 228 -37.81 -12.23 -25.62
CA LEU A 228 -36.89 -11.28 -25.00
C LEU A 228 -37.10 -9.86 -25.54
#